data_AF-A0A4R3TU76-F1
#
_entry.id   AF-A0A4R3TU76-F1
#
_cell.length_a   1.000
_cell.length_b   1.000
_cell.length_c   1.000
_cell.angle_alpha   90.00
_cell.angle_beta   90.00
_cell.angle_gamma   90.00
#
_symmetry.space_group_name_H-M   'P 1'
#
loop_
_entity.id
_entity.type
_entity.pdbx_description
1 polymer ?
#
loop_
_entity_poly.entity_id
_entity_poly.type
_entity_poly.pdbx_seq_one_letter_code
_entity_poly.pdbx_strand_id
1 'polypeptide(L)'
;MISALSSRARRLLADDRAVAATEFAIVVPFMLVLYVGGVELGNGLAMNVKVSATAHSVADMVTQNTAVTSSQMDGILAAASAIMAPYPTKSGSTSLMTITVSGVSTDSNGNATVQWSRSTSSTGARQKGDPMTLSKFTGPSGTTNANISLVLSEVTYDYAPNLGFTIAGTVKLSDSYYLFPRCSTNSPATSSFPYYDVKYPATKTCTCVEHLQKKTC
;
A
#
# COMPACT_ATOMS: atom_id res chain seq x y z
N MET A 1 -45.22 53.11 -8.30
CA MET A 1 -44.55 51.81 -8.09
C MET A 1 -43.05 51.84 -8.45
N ILE A 2 -42.63 52.50 -9.54
CA ILE A 2 -41.22 52.57 -9.97
C ILE A 2 -40.31 53.34 -8.98
N SER A 3 -40.80 54.44 -8.37
CA SER A 3 -40.03 55.21 -7.38
C SER A 3 -39.72 54.44 -6.10
N ALA A 4 -40.63 53.57 -5.65
CA ALA A 4 -40.47 52.73 -4.46
C ALA A 4 -39.44 51.61 -4.66
N LEU A 5 -39.27 51.09 -5.89
CA LEU A 5 -38.17 50.19 -6.22
C LEU A 5 -36.84 50.95 -6.22
N SER A 6 -36.80 52.17 -6.76
CA SER A 6 -35.56 52.95 -6.85
C SER A 6 -35.00 53.37 -5.49
N SER A 7 -35.87 53.69 -4.51
CA SER A 7 -35.44 54.05 -3.15
C SER A 7 -34.97 52.83 -2.37
N ARG A 8 -35.60 51.66 -2.55
CA ARG A 8 -35.15 50.40 -1.95
C ARG A 8 -33.82 49.93 -2.53
N ALA A 9 -33.61 50.04 -3.85
CA ALA A 9 -32.34 49.72 -4.49
C ALA A 9 -31.20 50.63 -4.00
N ARG A 10 -31.45 51.94 -3.87
CA ARG A 10 -30.44 52.89 -3.35
C ARG A 10 -30.10 52.65 -1.88
N ARG A 11 -31.08 52.18 -1.08
CA ARG A 11 -30.87 51.80 0.32
C ARG A 11 -30.09 50.49 0.46
N LEU A 12 -30.28 49.53 -0.46
CA LEU A 12 -29.47 48.30 -0.53
C LEU A 12 -28.03 48.60 -0.98
N LEU A 13 -27.84 49.56 -1.89
CA LEU A 13 -26.51 49.99 -2.36
C LEU A 13 -25.73 50.83 -1.33
N ALA A 14 -26.43 51.47 -0.38
CA ALA A 14 -25.82 52.28 0.69
C ALA A 14 -25.70 51.51 2.02
N ASP A 15 -26.03 50.21 2.03
CA ASP A 15 -25.90 49.36 3.22
C ASP A 15 -24.55 48.65 3.19
N ASP A 16 -23.63 49.03 4.08
CA ASP A 16 -22.30 48.41 4.22
C ASP A 16 -22.40 46.89 4.46
N ARG A 17 -23.53 46.41 5.00
CA ARG A 17 -23.81 44.99 5.16
C ARG A 17 -23.97 44.27 3.83
N ALA A 18 -24.46 44.95 2.79
CA ALA A 18 -24.59 44.37 1.45
C ALA A 18 -23.21 44.16 0.80
N VAL A 19 -22.27 45.08 1.01
CA VAL A 19 -20.88 44.94 0.54
C VAL A 19 -20.20 43.76 1.24
N ALA A 20 -20.28 43.69 2.57
CA ALA A 20 -19.74 42.57 3.35
C ALA A 20 -20.36 41.21 2.93
N ALA A 21 -21.67 41.19 2.63
CA ALA A 21 -22.33 39.99 2.12
C ALA A 21 -21.80 39.56 0.75
N THR A 22 -21.50 40.50 -0.15
CA THR A 22 -20.92 40.18 -1.47
C THR A 22 -19.49 39.67 -1.38
N GLU A 23 -18.66 40.23 -0.50
CA GLU A 23 -17.29 39.72 -0.26
C GLU A 23 -17.31 38.30 0.30
N PHE A 24 -18.19 38.04 1.28
CA PHE A 24 -18.38 36.71 1.84
C PHE A 24 -18.86 35.72 0.78
N ALA A 25 -19.82 36.10 -0.08
CA ALA A 25 -20.32 35.25 -1.14
C ALA A 25 -19.23 34.83 -2.15
N ILE A 26 -18.22 35.66 -2.37
CA ILE A 26 -17.09 35.36 -3.25
C ILE A 26 -16.05 34.48 -2.54
N VAL A 27 -15.75 34.73 -1.26
CA VAL A 27 -14.68 34.02 -0.53
C VAL A 27 -15.12 32.64 -0.03
N VAL A 28 -16.38 32.48 0.38
CA VAL A 28 -16.91 31.23 0.95
C VAL A 28 -16.75 30.02 0.05
N PRO A 29 -17.03 30.07 -1.27
CA PRO A 29 -16.80 28.93 -2.15
C PRO A 29 -15.35 28.41 -2.09
N PHE A 30 -14.36 29.30 -2.05
CA PHE A 30 -12.95 28.92 -1.95
C PHE A 30 -12.62 28.33 -0.58
N MET A 31 -13.11 28.94 0.50
CA MET A 31 -12.93 28.41 1.85
C MET A 31 -13.54 27.02 2.01
N LEU A 32 -14.72 26.76 1.43
CA LEU A 32 -15.37 25.46 1.45
C LEU A 32 -14.57 24.41 0.67
N VAL A 33 -14.05 24.75 -0.51
CA VAL A 33 -13.19 23.84 -1.28
C VAL A 33 -11.92 23.49 -0.52
N LEU A 34 -11.26 24.47 0.09
CA LEU A 34 -10.05 24.25 0.88
C LEU A 34 -10.35 23.41 2.13
N TYR A 35 -11.47 23.66 2.80
CA TYR A 35 -11.87 22.89 3.98
C TYR A 35 -12.18 21.43 3.63
N VAL A 36 -13.05 21.20 2.66
CA VAL A 36 -13.43 19.85 2.21
C VAL A 36 -12.21 19.12 1.64
N GLY A 37 -11.43 19.79 0.79
CA GLY A 37 -10.21 19.23 0.24
C GLY A 37 -9.20 18.86 1.33
N GLY A 38 -9.01 19.72 2.33
CA GLY A 38 -8.11 19.44 3.46
C GLY A 38 -8.54 18.23 4.29
N VAL A 39 -9.83 18.10 4.59
CA VAL A 39 -10.38 16.95 5.33
C VAL A 39 -10.20 15.65 4.54
N GLU A 40 -10.53 15.65 3.25
CA GLU A 40 -10.42 14.47 2.39
C GLU A 40 -8.96 14.06 2.14
N LEU A 41 -8.05 15.03 1.96
CA LEU A 41 -6.62 14.78 1.84
C LEU A 41 -6.04 14.21 3.15
N GLY A 42 -6.46 14.74 4.30
CA GLY A 42 -6.06 14.22 5.61
C GLY A 42 -6.48 12.77 5.81
N ASN A 43 -7.72 12.44 5.45
CA ASN A 43 -8.22 11.06 5.49
C ASN A 43 -7.46 10.14 4.54
N GLY A 44 -7.22 10.57 3.29
CA GLY A 44 -6.46 9.80 2.31
C GLY A 44 -5.02 9.53 2.77
N LEU A 45 -4.36 10.51 3.37
CA LEU A 45 -3.01 10.34 3.94
C LEU A 45 -3.02 9.38 5.14
N ALA A 46 -3.98 9.52 6.05
CA ALA A 46 -4.11 8.61 7.20
C ALA A 46 -4.33 7.16 6.76
N MET A 47 -5.13 6.93 5.71
CA MET A 47 -5.29 5.61 5.11
C MET A 47 -4.01 5.13 4.42
N ASN A 48 -3.26 6.00 3.75
CA ASN A 48 -2.00 5.63 3.10
C ASN A 48 -0.96 5.13 4.13
N VAL A 49 -0.86 5.77 5.30
CA VAL A 49 -0.01 5.29 6.40
C VAL A 49 -0.41 3.88 6.84
N LYS A 50 -1.71 3.60 6.90
CA LYS A 50 -2.24 2.26 7.23
C LYS A 50 -1.91 1.23 6.15
N VAL A 51 -2.07 1.59 4.87
CA VAL A 51 -1.69 0.74 3.72
C VAL A 51 -0.21 0.37 3.79
N SER A 52 0.65 1.35 4.08
CA SER A 52 2.10 1.15 4.22
C SER A 52 2.42 0.24 5.42
N ALA A 53 1.77 0.48 6.57
CA ALA A 53 1.91 -0.38 7.75
C ALA A 53 1.48 -1.83 7.46
N THR A 54 0.38 -2.04 6.72
CA THR A 54 -0.06 -3.37 6.31
C THR A 54 0.97 -4.06 5.41
N ALA A 55 1.53 -3.36 4.41
CA ALA A 55 2.56 -3.92 3.53
C ALA A 55 3.80 -4.36 4.32
N HIS A 56 4.25 -3.52 5.25
CA HIS A 56 5.40 -3.80 6.12
C HIS A 56 5.12 -5.02 7.02
N SER A 57 3.96 -5.09 7.66
CA SER A 57 3.61 -6.20 8.55
C SER A 57 3.50 -7.53 7.82
N VAL A 58 2.94 -7.56 6.61
CA VAL A 58 2.86 -8.79 5.80
C VAL A 58 4.26 -9.30 5.45
N ALA A 59 5.14 -8.42 4.96
CA ALA A 59 6.51 -8.79 4.65
C ALA A 59 7.25 -9.29 5.90
N ASP A 60 7.09 -8.61 7.03
CA ASP A 60 7.71 -8.99 8.31
C ASP A 60 7.24 -10.38 8.80
N MET A 61 5.94 -10.65 8.81
CA MET A 61 5.40 -11.96 9.20
C MET A 61 5.87 -13.10 8.29
N VAL A 62 5.95 -12.85 6.98
CA VAL A 62 6.38 -13.88 6.01
C VAL A 62 7.88 -14.15 6.11
N THR A 63 8.72 -13.11 6.21
CA THR A 63 10.19 -13.26 6.25
C THR A 63 10.72 -13.93 7.52
N GLN A 64 9.96 -13.94 8.61
CA GLN A 64 10.30 -14.64 9.84
C GLN A 64 10.12 -16.17 9.73
N ASN A 65 9.42 -16.64 8.70
CA ASN A 65 9.20 -18.06 8.48
C ASN A 65 10.18 -18.60 7.43
N THR A 66 10.69 -19.80 7.66
CA THR A 66 11.48 -20.53 6.66
C THR A 66 10.62 -21.06 5.51
N ALA A 67 9.40 -21.46 5.84
CA ALA A 67 8.46 -22.09 4.95
C ALA A 67 7.04 -21.78 5.43
N VAL A 68 6.13 -21.47 4.51
CA VAL A 68 4.75 -21.08 4.83
C VAL A 68 3.77 -21.97 4.07
N THR A 69 2.80 -22.56 4.75
CA THR A 69 1.72 -23.31 4.10
C THR A 69 0.67 -22.37 3.53
N SER A 70 -0.18 -22.84 2.60
CA SER A 70 -1.27 -22.03 2.05
C SER A 70 -2.23 -21.50 3.12
N SER A 71 -2.57 -22.33 4.12
CA SER A 71 -3.46 -21.92 5.21
C SER A 71 -2.82 -20.88 6.14
N GLN A 72 -1.52 -21.01 6.42
CA GLN A 72 -0.78 -20.01 7.19
C GLN A 72 -0.69 -18.68 6.43
N MET A 73 -0.42 -18.72 5.13
CA MET A 73 -0.38 -17.51 4.30
C MET A 73 -1.73 -16.80 4.27
N ASP A 74 -2.82 -17.54 4.09
CA ASP A 74 -4.17 -16.97 4.12
C ASP A 74 -4.49 -16.36 5.50
N GLY A 75 -4.03 -17.01 6.58
CA GLY A 75 -4.12 -16.48 7.94
C GLY A 75 -3.33 -15.18 8.14
N ILE A 76 -2.10 -15.10 7.63
CA ILE A 76 -1.27 -13.88 7.67
C ILE A 76 -1.96 -12.74 6.92
N LEU A 77 -2.44 -13.00 5.70
CA LEU A 77 -3.12 -11.99 4.89
C LEU A 77 -4.43 -11.51 5.53
N ALA A 78 -5.20 -12.42 6.13
CA ALA A 78 -6.41 -12.08 6.87
C ALA A 78 -6.08 -11.23 8.11
N ALA A 79 -5.06 -11.60 8.90
CA ALA A 79 -4.64 -10.84 10.07
C ALA A 79 -4.11 -9.44 9.69
N ALA A 80 -3.30 -9.35 8.65
CA ALA A 80 -2.78 -8.08 8.15
C ALA A 80 -3.89 -7.13 7.69
N SER A 81 -4.99 -7.67 7.15
CA SER A 81 -6.13 -6.84 6.75
C SER A 81 -6.79 -6.09 7.92
N ALA A 82 -6.65 -6.60 9.15
CA ALA A 82 -7.19 -5.95 10.35
C ALA A 82 -6.43 -4.66 10.73
N ILE A 83 -5.19 -4.47 10.25
CA ILE A 83 -4.40 -3.25 10.50
C ILE A 83 -5.11 -2.00 9.97
N MET A 84 -5.89 -2.16 8.89
CA MET A 84 -6.66 -1.08 8.27
C MET A 84 -7.75 -0.51 9.17
N ALA A 85 -8.12 -1.18 10.27
CA ALA A 85 -9.09 -0.65 11.20
C ALA A 85 -8.72 0.79 11.65
N PRO A 86 -9.69 1.72 11.74
CA PRO A 86 -11.14 1.51 11.61
C PRO A 86 -11.72 1.60 10.18
N TYR A 87 -10.88 1.66 9.15
CA TYR A 87 -11.32 1.83 7.77
C TYR A 87 -11.86 0.53 7.17
N PRO A 88 -12.97 0.57 6.42
CA PRO A 88 -13.56 -0.63 5.83
C PRO A 88 -12.66 -1.21 4.75
N THR A 89 -12.48 -2.53 4.73
CA THR A 89 -11.72 -3.23 3.70
C THR A 89 -12.60 -3.84 2.61
N LYS A 90 -13.92 -3.75 2.78
CA LYS A 90 -14.95 -4.22 1.85
C LYS A 90 -16.10 -3.21 1.79
N SER A 91 -16.72 -3.10 0.62
CA SER A 91 -17.98 -2.40 0.40
C SER A 91 -18.96 -3.38 -0.23
N GLY A 92 -19.90 -3.89 0.57
CA GLY A 92 -20.76 -5.02 0.16
C GLY A 92 -19.92 -6.25 -0.21
N SER A 93 -20.08 -6.73 -1.45
CA SER A 93 -19.31 -7.86 -1.99
C SER A 93 -17.97 -7.45 -2.61
N THR A 94 -17.68 -6.16 -2.74
CA THR A 94 -16.47 -5.65 -3.37
C THR A 94 -15.35 -5.48 -2.35
N SER A 95 -14.17 -6.05 -2.62
CA SER A 95 -12.98 -5.79 -1.80
C SER A 95 -12.43 -4.40 -2.13
N LEU A 96 -12.27 -3.54 -1.12
CA LEU A 96 -11.63 -2.23 -1.27
C LEU A 96 -10.11 -2.33 -1.14
N MET A 97 -9.61 -3.46 -0.62
CA MET A 97 -8.20 -3.69 -0.41
C MET A 97 -7.74 -4.97 -1.10
N THR A 98 -6.56 -4.93 -1.70
CA THR A 98 -5.84 -6.10 -2.19
C THR A 98 -4.45 -6.13 -1.58
N ILE A 99 -4.12 -7.23 -0.91
CA ILE A 99 -2.79 -7.51 -0.38
C ILE A 99 -2.20 -8.62 -1.24
N THR A 100 -1.05 -8.37 -1.86
CA THR A 100 -0.27 -9.36 -2.60
C THR A 100 1.09 -9.52 -1.94
N VAL A 101 1.52 -10.77 -1.77
CA VAL A 101 2.86 -11.11 -1.33
C VAL A 101 3.51 -12.04 -2.34
N SER A 102 4.78 -11.78 -2.64
CA SER A 102 5.56 -12.52 -3.63
C SER A 102 6.95 -12.82 -3.09
N GLY A 103 7.43 -14.03 -3.32
CA GLY A 103 8.85 -14.34 -3.22
C GLY A 103 9.51 -13.98 -4.54
N VAL A 104 10.58 -13.18 -4.49
CA VAL A 104 11.32 -12.71 -5.67
C VAL A 104 12.77 -13.13 -5.49
N SER A 105 13.39 -13.66 -6.54
CA SER A 105 14.82 -13.94 -6.54
C SER A 105 15.49 -13.40 -7.79
N THR A 106 16.80 -13.18 -7.69
CA THR A 106 17.60 -12.57 -8.74
C THR A 106 18.71 -13.49 -9.21
N ASP A 107 18.89 -13.60 -10.53
CA ASP A 107 19.97 -14.41 -11.10
C ASP A 107 21.36 -13.76 -10.90
N SER A 108 22.41 -14.38 -11.45
CA SER A 108 23.78 -13.86 -11.40
C SER A 108 23.97 -12.51 -12.10
N ASN A 109 23.06 -12.15 -13.01
CA ASN A 109 23.07 -10.89 -13.75
C ASN A 109 22.21 -9.82 -13.06
N GLY A 110 21.52 -10.19 -11.97
CA GLY A 110 20.62 -9.33 -11.21
C GLY A 110 19.21 -9.21 -11.79
N ASN A 111 18.82 -10.10 -12.71
CA ASN A 111 17.46 -10.13 -13.23
C ASN A 111 16.52 -10.75 -12.20
N ALA A 112 15.55 -9.97 -11.72
CA ALA A 112 14.60 -10.44 -10.73
C ALA A 112 13.43 -11.19 -11.37
N THR A 113 13.03 -12.29 -10.76
CA THR A 113 11.90 -13.12 -11.19
C THR A 113 11.05 -13.53 -10.01
N VAL A 114 9.74 -13.58 -10.21
CA VAL A 114 8.80 -14.06 -9.19
C VAL A 114 8.93 -15.58 -9.03
N GLN A 115 9.22 -16.04 -7.82
CA GLN A 115 9.31 -17.46 -7.47
C GLN A 115 7.96 -18.05 -7.07
N TRP A 116 7.16 -17.26 -6.36
CA TRP A 116 5.79 -17.58 -5.96
C TRP A 116 5.04 -16.29 -5.62
N SER A 117 3.71 -16.35 -5.65
CA SER A 117 2.87 -15.23 -5.20
C SER A 117 1.56 -15.73 -4.60
N ARG A 118 1.05 -15.00 -3.61
CA ARG A 118 -0.29 -15.17 -3.04
C ARG A 118 -0.93 -13.78 -2.91
N SER A 119 -2.23 -13.69 -3.16
CA SER A 119 -2.98 -12.44 -3.04
C SER A 119 -4.33 -12.71 -2.39
N THR A 120 -4.89 -11.69 -1.72
CA THR A 120 -6.27 -11.69 -1.26
C THR A 120 -7.27 -11.53 -2.42
N SER A 121 -6.82 -11.05 -3.58
CA SER A 121 -7.61 -10.99 -4.81
C SER A 121 -7.35 -12.23 -5.68
N SER A 122 -8.38 -12.74 -6.34
CA SER A 122 -8.28 -13.87 -7.26
C SER A 122 -7.40 -13.60 -8.49
N THR A 123 -7.23 -12.33 -8.85
CA THR A 123 -6.42 -11.87 -10.00
C THR A 123 -5.17 -11.09 -9.60
N GLY A 124 -4.95 -10.86 -8.30
CA GLY A 124 -3.87 -10.02 -7.81
C GLY A 124 -2.53 -10.72 -7.63
N ALA A 125 -2.48 -12.05 -7.69
CA ALA A 125 -1.24 -12.81 -7.55
C ALA A 125 -0.46 -12.81 -8.88
N ARG A 126 0.86 -12.61 -8.79
CA ARG A 126 1.75 -12.69 -9.96
C ARG A 126 2.00 -14.12 -10.39
N GLN A 127 2.33 -14.30 -11.66
CA GLN A 127 2.71 -15.60 -12.20
C GLN A 127 4.18 -15.91 -11.83
N LYS A 128 4.45 -17.19 -11.60
CA LYS A 128 5.82 -17.64 -11.39
C LYS A 128 6.62 -17.45 -12.68
N GLY A 129 7.80 -16.84 -12.56
CA GLY A 129 8.67 -16.50 -13.67
C GLY A 129 8.46 -15.09 -14.22
N ASP A 130 7.46 -14.34 -13.73
CA ASP A 130 7.25 -12.96 -14.16
C ASP A 130 8.52 -12.13 -13.87
N PRO A 131 9.06 -11.43 -14.88
CA PRO A 131 10.22 -10.57 -14.69
C PRO A 131 9.83 -9.38 -13.83
N MET A 132 10.73 -8.98 -12.95
CA MET A 132 10.56 -7.82 -12.09
C MET A 132 11.75 -6.89 -12.20
N THR A 133 11.47 -5.58 -12.19
CA THR A 133 12.53 -4.57 -12.08
C THR A 133 12.68 -4.20 -10.62
N LEU A 134 13.81 -4.54 -10.02
CA LEU A 134 14.19 -4.05 -8.70
C LEU A 134 14.95 -2.73 -8.87
N SER A 135 14.70 -1.76 -8.00
CA SER A 135 15.59 -0.61 -7.87
C SER A 135 16.99 -1.11 -7.49
N LYS A 136 18.03 -0.54 -8.12
CA LYS A 136 19.41 -0.92 -7.80
C LYS A 136 19.70 -0.57 -6.34
N PHE A 137 20.15 -1.52 -5.54
CA PHE A 137 20.75 -1.20 -4.23
C PHE A 137 22.16 -0.63 -4.45
N THR A 138 22.39 0.63 -4.11
CA THR A 138 23.75 1.20 -4.05
C THR A 138 24.42 0.74 -2.75
N GLY A 139 24.98 -0.47 -2.74
CA GLY A 139 25.96 -0.87 -1.74
C GLY A 139 27.31 -0.16 -1.98
N PRO A 140 28.25 -0.18 -1.01
CA PRO A 140 29.53 0.53 -1.09
C PRO A 140 30.48 0.15 -2.25
N SER A 141 30.07 -0.70 -3.18
CA SER A 141 30.89 -1.21 -4.27
C SER A 141 30.16 -1.44 -5.59
N GLY A 142 28.99 -0.80 -5.83
CA GLY A 142 28.26 -0.97 -7.09
C GLY A 142 27.65 -2.36 -7.26
N THR A 143 27.33 -3.03 -6.14
CA THR A 143 26.69 -4.34 -6.10
C THR A 143 25.39 -4.35 -6.90
N THR A 144 25.35 -5.20 -7.92
CA THR A 144 24.11 -5.62 -8.57
C THR A 144 23.27 -6.42 -7.58
N ASN A 145 21.94 -6.35 -7.71
CA ASN A 145 21.00 -7.21 -6.99
C ASN A 145 21.13 -8.66 -7.50
N ALA A 146 22.30 -9.29 -7.43
CA ALA A 146 22.56 -10.60 -8.01
C ALA A 146 22.54 -11.69 -6.94
N ASN A 147 21.95 -12.84 -7.25
CA ASN A 147 21.83 -14.00 -6.37
C ASN A 147 21.17 -13.72 -5.00
N ILE A 148 20.30 -12.71 -4.92
CA ILE A 148 19.52 -12.38 -3.73
C ILE A 148 18.08 -12.89 -3.83
N SER A 149 17.48 -13.17 -2.68
CA SER A 149 16.05 -13.46 -2.52
C SER A 149 15.40 -12.42 -1.60
N LEU A 150 14.21 -11.99 -1.96
CA LEU A 150 13.42 -10.95 -1.30
C LEU A 150 11.98 -11.42 -1.18
N VAL A 151 11.31 -10.97 -0.12
CA VAL A 151 9.86 -10.99 -0.03
C VAL A 151 9.36 -9.59 -0.37
N LEU A 152 8.50 -9.51 -1.37
CA LEU A 152 7.77 -8.33 -1.75
C LEU A 152 6.36 -8.42 -1.18
N SER A 153 5.96 -7.42 -0.41
CA SER A 153 4.55 -7.20 -0.09
C SER A 153 4.06 -5.93 -0.74
N GLU A 154 2.88 -6.01 -1.35
CA GLU A 154 2.20 -4.88 -1.95
C GLU A 154 0.77 -4.83 -1.46
N VAL A 155 0.34 -3.62 -1.16
CA VAL A 155 -1.02 -3.37 -0.72
C VAL A 155 -1.58 -2.27 -1.59
N THR A 156 -2.80 -2.48 -2.07
CA THR A 156 -3.58 -1.46 -2.76
C THR A 156 -4.90 -1.28 -2.05
N TYR A 157 -5.36 -0.03 -1.96
CA TYR A 157 -6.61 0.34 -1.34
C TYR A 157 -7.33 1.38 -2.20
N ASP A 158 -8.59 1.10 -2.54
CA ASP A 158 -9.43 1.96 -3.36
C ASP A 158 -10.20 2.94 -2.45
N TYR A 159 -9.63 4.13 -2.25
CA TYR A 159 -10.25 5.18 -1.43
C TYR A 159 -11.30 5.94 -2.24
N ALA A 160 -12.53 5.97 -1.74
CA ALA A 160 -13.59 6.81 -2.27
C ALA A 160 -13.81 8.00 -1.31
N PRO A 161 -13.46 9.24 -1.70
CA PRO A 161 -13.74 10.42 -0.89
C PRO A 161 -15.22 10.52 -0.56
N ASN A 162 -15.57 10.84 0.68
CA ASN A 162 -16.99 10.99 1.06
C ASN A 162 -17.58 12.27 0.47
N LEU A 163 -16.76 13.31 0.43
CA LEU A 163 -17.08 14.61 -0.14
C LEU A 163 -16.33 14.79 -1.46
N GLY A 164 -17.02 15.26 -2.50
CA GLY A 164 -16.39 15.54 -3.80
C GLY A 164 -16.06 14.30 -4.65
N PHE A 165 -16.61 13.12 -4.32
CA PHE A 165 -16.44 11.89 -5.12
C PHE A 165 -16.76 12.08 -6.60
N THR A 166 -17.79 12.87 -6.92
CA THR A 166 -18.20 13.18 -8.30
C THR A 166 -17.14 13.92 -9.11
N ILE A 167 -16.17 14.55 -8.44
CA ILE A 167 -15.09 15.32 -9.05
C ILE A 167 -13.79 14.49 -9.05
N ALA A 168 -13.45 13.89 -7.91
CA ALA A 168 -12.18 13.19 -7.73
C ALA A 168 -12.19 11.70 -8.16
N GLY A 169 -13.36 11.07 -8.14
CA GLY A 169 -13.50 9.62 -8.34
C GLY A 169 -12.81 8.81 -7.23
N THR A 170 -12.62 7.51 -7.50
CA THR A 170 -11.86 6.62 -6.63
C THR A 170 -10.36 6.89 -6.76
N VAL A 171 -9.69 7.15 -5.64
CA VAL A 171 -8.25 7.35 -5.54
C VAL A 171 -7.61 6.06 -5.07
N LYS A 172 -6.76 5.47 -5.92
CA LYS A 172 -6.03 4.24 -5.58
C LYS A 172 -4.79 4.58 -4.75
N LEU A 173 -4.81 4.18 -3.49
CA LEU A 173 -3.65 4.21 -2.60
C LEU A 173 -2.87 2.91 -2.76
N SER A 174 -1.56 2.97 -2.85
CA SER A 174 -0.73 1.78 -2.97
C SER A 174 0.61 1.97 -2.30
N ASP A 175 1.12 0.91 -1.68
CA ASP A 175 2.49 0.86 -1.19
C ASP A 175 3.10 -0.53 -1.42
N SER A 176 4.42 -0.57 -1.53
CA SER A 176 5.21 -1.78 -1.78
C SER A 176 6.44 -1.81 -0.89
N TYR A 177 6.67 -2.93 -0.21
CA TYR A 177 7.79 -3.10 0.70
C TYR A 177 8.57 -4.39 0.41
N TYR A 178 9.90 -4.26 0.41
CA TYR A 178 10.83 -5.36 0.20
C TYR A 178 11.54 -5.68 1.51
N LEU A 179 11.64 -6.96 1.83
CA LEU A 179 12.39 -7.41 2.98
C LEU A 179 13.16 -8.69 2.65
N PHE A 180 14.41 -8.76 3.10
CA PHE A 180 15.17 -10.00 3.05
C PHE A 180 14.54 -11.03 4.01
N PRO A 181 14.43 -12.30 3.61
CA PRO A 181 14.06 -13.37 4.53
C PRO A 181 14.98 -13.36 5.75
N ARG A 182 14.39 -13.29 6.94
CA ARG A 182 15.12 -13.33 8.21
C ARG A 182 15.52 -14.76 8.56
N CYS A 183 14.65 -15.70 8.17
CA CYS A 183 14.85 -17.13 8.30
C CYS A 183 14.83 -17.79 6.92
N SER A 184 15.78 -18.70 6.67
CA SER A 184 15.73 -19.57 5.50
C SER A 184 16.29 -20.96 5.80
N THR A 185 15.96 -21.92 4.96
CA THR A 185 16.50 -23.29 4.98
C THR A 185 17.70 -23.46 4.05
N ASN A 186 17.91 -22.50 3.14
CA ASN A 186 18.76 -22.67 1.98
C ASN A 186 19.90 -21.66 1.98
N SER A 187 21.11 -22.15 1.74
CA SER A 187 22.31 -21.35 1.54
C SER A 187 23.08 -21.88 0.33
N PRO A 188 24.05 -21.12 -0.20
CA PRO A 188 24.97 -21.61 -1.24
C PRO A 188 25.69 -22.90 -0.87
N ALA A 189 25.85 -23.19 0.42
CA ALA A 189 26.51 -24.41 0.90
C ALA A 189 25.57 -25.62 1.01
N THR A 190 24.24 -25.43 1.05
CA THR A 190 23.29 -26.48 1.42
C THR A 190 22.26 -26.83 0.35
N SER A 191 22.15 -26.04 -0.73
CA SER A 191 21.07 -26.18 -1.72
C SER A 191 21.39 -25.52 -3.06
N SER A 192 20.54 -25.72 -4.07
CA SER A 192 20.55 -24.94 -5.32
C SER A 192 19.74 -23.64 -5.18
N PHE A 193 20.09 -22.64 -5.99
CA PHE A 193 19.38 -21.35 -6.08
C PHE A 193 17.85 -21.53 -6.30
N PRO A 194 16.96 -20.67 -5.75
CA PRO A 194 17.23 -19.47 -4.97
C PRO A 194 17.73 -19.73 -3.54
N TYR A 195 18.70 -18.92 -3.10
CA TYR A 195 19.29 -18.97 -1.75
C TYR A 195 18.57 -18.03 -0.79
N TYR A 196 18.58 -18.36 0.50
CA TYR A 196 18.03 -17.52 1.56
C TYR A 196 16.58 -17.09 1.32
N ASP A 197 15.75 -17.97 0.75
CA ASP A 197 14.35 -17.70 0.41
C ASP A 197 13.37 -18.28 1.43
N VAL A 198 12.14 -17.78 1.40
CA VAL A 198 10.97 -18.36 2.09
C VAL A 198 10.27 -19.32 1.13
N LYS A 199 10.07 -20.57 1.54
CA LYS A 199 9.39 -21.58 0.71
C LYS A 199 7.87 -21.46 0.80
N TYR A 200 7.20 -21.42 -0.35
CA TYR A 200 5.74 -21.41 -0.43
C TYR A 200 5.25 -22.06 -1.75
N PRO A 201 4.19 -22.90 -1.72
CA PRO A 201 3.55 -23.47 -0.54
C PRO A 201 4.42 -24.58 0.06
N ALA A 202 4.53 -24.61 1.39
CA ALA A 202 5.28 -25.64 2.09
C ALA A 202 4.40 -26.82 2.53
N THR A 203 4.96 -28.02 2.57
CA THR A 203 4.33 -29.22 3.15
C THR A 203 4.86 -29.59 4.54
N LYS A 204 6.00 -29.01 4.97
CA LYS A 204 6.59 -29.19 6.31
C LYS A 204 7.33 -27.91 6.76
N THR A 205 7.37 -27.66 8.06
CA THR A 205 8.15 -26.57 8.67
C THR A 205 9.60 -27.00 8.87
N CYS A 206 10.55 -26.16 8.48
CA CYS A 206 11.99 -26.43 8.62
C CYS A 206 12.64 -25.50 9.64
N THR A 207 13.73 -25.95 10.26
CA THR A 207 14.51 -25.17 11.24
C THR A 207 15.14 -23.93 10.61
N CYS A 208 15.04 -22.78 11.28
CA CYS A 208 15.55 -21.49 10.79
C CYS A 208 17.07 -21.42 10.85
N VAL A 209 17.69 -21.07 9.71
CA VAL A 209 19.03 -20.48 9.66
C VAL A 209 18.84 -18.97 9.55
N GLU A 210 19.26 -18.22 10.57
CA GLU A 210 19.19 -16.76 10.58
C GLU A 210 20.22 -16.19 9.59
N HIS A 211 19.80 -15.22 8.78
CA HIS A 211 20.62 -14.68 7.68
C HIS A 211 21.86 -13.88 8.16
N LEU A 212 21.96 -13.51 9.45
CA LEU A 212 22.95 -12.55 9.95
C LEU A 212 23.87 -13.03 11.08
N GLN A 213 23.74 -14.25 11.56
CA GLN A 213 24.68 -14.85 12.50
C GLN A 213 25.01 -16.24 12.00
N LYS A 214 26.29 -16.53 11.71
CA LYS A 214 26.77 -17.92 11.65
C LYS A 214 26.57 -18.53 13.04
N LYS A 215 25.37 -19.03 13.31
CA LYS A 215 25.11 -19.86 14.47
C LYS A 215 25.49 -21.27 14.04
N THR A 216 26.70 -21.67 14.37
CA THR A 216 27.06 -23.09 14.39
C THR A 216 26.02 -23.81 15.25
N CYS A 217 25.30 -24.75 14.65
CA CYS A 217 24.52 -25.73 15.37
C CYS A 217 25.44 -26.61 16.22
#